data_AF-A0A9J7E3X9-F1
#
_entry.id   AF-A0A9J7E3X9-F1
#
_cell.length_a   1.000
_cell.length_b   1.000
_cell.length_c   1.000
_cell.angle_alpha   90.00
_cell.angle_beta   90.00
_cell.angle_gamma   90.00
#
_symmetry.space_group_name_H-M   'P 1'
#
loop_
_entity.id
_entity.type
_entity.pdbx_description
1 polymer ?
#
loop_
_entity_poly.entity_id
_entity_poly.type
_entity_poly.pdbx_seq_one_letter_code
_entity_poly.pdbx_strand_id
1 'polypeptide(L)'
;MKIWTSEHTFNHPWETVAQAAWRKYPNPMNPAVIGTDVIERKVVDGVLVTHRLVSSKWFFPRWAQALIGTAKICYASEKSEVNPNERQMTLKTTNLTFCRYIAVDETVRYTPHPSDTSKTLLKQEAVVTVQGVPLSSYMEDLLTNKISLNAGKGRQAIEWVIGKIDSEIKELASTACKSTDELLSHTKKSLDDITSTARRSMDDISSKAKRSLDDIEKFTKANANQRS
;
A
#
# COMPACT_ATOMS: atom_id res chain seq x y z
N MET A 1 -26.13 -4.58 -27.46
CA MET A 1 -25.49 -4.98 -26.19
C MET A 1 -24.29 -5.84 -26.53
N LYS A 2 -23.12 -5.50 -26.00
CA LYS A 2 -21.90 -6.29 -26.15
C LYS A 2 -21.35 -6.68 -24.78
N ILE A 3 -20.88 -7.92 -24.69
CA ILE A 3 -20.24 -8.47 -23.50
C ILE A 3 -18.78 -8.71 -23.84
N TRP A 4 -17.90 -8.26 -22.97
CA TRP A 4 -16.48 -8.49 -23.06
C TRP A 4 -15.99 -9.15 -21.78
N THR A 5 -15.18 -10.19 -21.92
CA THR A 5 -14.64 -10.95 -20.79
C THR A 5 -13.15 -11.12 -20.99
N SER A 6 -12.39 -11.03 -19.90
CA SER A 6 -10.96 -11.28 -19.92
C SER A 6 -10.48 -11.87 -18.61
N GLU A 7 -9.53 -12.80 -18.72
CA GLU A 7 -8.85 -13.40 -17.59
C GLU A 7 -7.36 -13.06 -17.65
N HIS A 8 -6.76 -12.93 -16.47
CA HIS A 8 -5.33 -12.71 -16.33
C HIS A 8 -4.84 -13.27 -14.99
N THR A 9 -3.61 -13.76 -14.96
CA THR A 9 -2.98 -14.27 -13.74
C THR A 9 -1.84 -13.35 -13.36
N PHE A 10 -1.92 -12.77 -12.16
CA PHE A 10 -0.81 -12.05 -11.54
C PHE A 10 0.07 -13.05 -10.79
N ASN A 11 1.39 -12.93 -10.96
CA ASN A 11 2.37 -13.76 -10.25
C ASN A 11 2.67 -13.21 -8.85
N HIS A 12 1.62 -12.83 -8.13
CA HIS A 12 1.68 -12.22 -6.80
C HIS A 12 0.55 -12.75 -5.93
N PRO A 13 0.74 -12.84 -4.61
CA PRO A 13 -0.29 -13.29 -3.69
C PRO A 13 -1.47 -12.31 -3.65
N TRP A 14 -2.65 -12.84 -3.30
CA TRP A 14 -3.90 -12.10 -3.34
C TRP A 14 -3.87 -10.84 -2.49
N GLU A 15 -3.24 -10.89 -1.32
CA GLU A 15 -3.13 -9.78 -0.38
C GLU A 15 -2.41 -8.58 -1.03
N THR A 16 -1.29 -8.85 -1.71
CA THR A 16 -0.49 -7.84 -2.43
C THR A 16 -1.28 -7.25 -3.60
N VAL A 17 -1.94 -8.10 -4.39
CA VAL A 17 -2.74 -7.65 -5.54
C VAL A 17 -3.95 -6.83 -5.09
N ALA A 18 -4.65 -7.25 -4.03
CA ALA A 18 -5.79 -6.53 -3.49
C ALA A 18 -5.36 -5.15 -2.95
N GLN A 19 -4.24 -5.08 -2.24
CA GLN A 19 -3.67 -3.82 -1.76
C GLN A 19 -3.27 -2.90 -2.93
N ALA A 20 -2.64 -3.46 -3.97
CA ALA A 20 -2.27 -2.72 -5.16
C ALA A 20 -3.50 -2.22 -5.96
N ALA A 21 -4.55 -3.05 -6.07
CA ALA A 21 -5.80 -2.67 -6.71
C ALA A 21 -6.48 -1.50 -5.98
N TRP A 22 -6.40 -1.46 -4.65
CA TRP A 22 -6.87 -0.33 -3.86
C TRP A 22 -6.10 0.96 -4.15
N ARG A 23 -4.78 0.87 -4.32
CA ARG A 23 -3.84 1.98 -4.56
C ARG A 23 -3.57 2.24 -6.04
N LYS A 24 -4.38 1.67 -6.94
CA LYS A 24 -4.18 1.70 -8.40
C LYS A 24 -4.03 3.11 -8.96
N TYR A 25 -4.69 4.10 -8.37
CA TYR A 25 -4.66 5.48 -8.85
C TYR A 25 -4.02 6.42 -7.81
N PRO A 26 -3.25 7.44 -8.26
CA PRO A 26 -2.86 7.71 -9.65
C PRO A 26 -1.75 6.75 -10.16
N ASN A 27 -1.70 6.52 -11.48
CA ASN A 27 -0.64 5.74 -12.14
C ASN A 27 -0.32 6.31 -13.53
N PRO A 28 0.90 6.08 -14.07
CA PRO A 28 1.32 6.61 -15.38
C PRO A 28 0.61 5.94 -16.58
N MET A 29 0.08 4.72 -16.42
CA MET A 29 -0.51 3.95 -17.52
C MET A 29 -1.89 4.47 -17.92
N ASN A 30 -2.63 5.06 -16.99
CA ASN A 30 -3.97 5.58 -17.22
C ASN A 30 -4.14 7.01 -16.69
N PRO A 31 -3.56 8.02 -17.38
CA PRO A 31 -3.65 9.43 -16.98
C PRO A 31 -5.04 10.03 -17.20
N ALA A 32 -5.96 9.29 -17.82
CA ALA A 32 -7.32 9.74 -18.03
C ALA A 32 -8.14 9.76 -16.74
N VAL A 33 -7.77 8.97 -15.72
CA VAL A 33 -8.39 9.01 -14.40
C VAL A 33 -7.79 10.17 -13.61
N ILE A 34 -8.61 11.17 -13.31
CA ILE A 34 -8.18 12.41 -12.65
C ILE A 34 -8.14 12.22 -11.13
N GLY A 35 -9.12 11.52 -10.57
CA GLY A 35 -9.25 11.35 -9.14
C GLY A 35 -10.24 10.25 -8.77
N THR A 36 -10.04 9.70 -7.58
CA THR A 36 -10.89 8.67 -6.98
C THR A 36 -11.17 9.04 -5.53
N ASP A 37 -12.43 9.31 -5.21
CA ASP A 37 -12.86 9.71 -3.88
C ASP A 37 -13.64 8.58 -3.21
N VAL A 38 -13.41 8.35 -1.91
CA VAL A 38 -14.18 7.40 -1.12
C VAL A 38 -15.40 8.13 -0.56
N ILE A 39 -16.58 7.69 -0.97
CA ILE A 39 -17.87 8.26 -0.55
C ILE A 39 -18.33 7.62 0.75
N GLU A 40 -18.25 6.30 0.82
CA GLU A 40 -18.65 5.52 1.99
C GLU A 40 -17.70 4.34 2.14
N ARG A 41 -17.39 3.96 3.38
CA ARG A 41 -16.69 2.72 3.69
C ARG A 41 -17.21 2.16 4.99
N LYS A 42 -17.58 0.89 4.99
CA LYS A 42 -18.08 0.16 6.15
C LYS A 42 -17.64 -1.29 6.11
N VAL A 43 -17.62 -1.91 7.27
CA VAL A 43 -17.44 -3.36 7.41
C VAL A 43 -18.80 -3.94 7.77
N VAL A 44 -19.27 -4.89 6.98
CA VAL A 44 -20.54 -5.59 7.18
C VAL A 44 -20.22 -7.08 7.22
N ASP A 45 -20.48 -7.75 8.34
CA ASP A 45 -20.24 -9.19 8.53
C ASP A 45 -18.80 -9.63 8.18
N GLY A 46 -17.81 -8.79 8.53
CA GLY A 46 -16.40 -9.03 8.23
C GLY A 46 -15.97 -8.74 6.78
N VAL A 47 -16.89 -8.30 5.92
CA VAL A 47 -16.62 -7.87 4.55
C VAL A 47 -16.45 -6.37 4.50
N LEU A 48 -15.34 -5.89 3.94
CA LEU A 48 -15.12 -4.47 3.72
C LEU A 48 -15.86 -4.03 2.46
N VAL A 49 -16.92 -3.24 2.65
CA VAL A 49 -17.70 -2.62 1.57
C VAL A 49 -17.27 -1.18 1.44
N THR A 50 -16.91 -0.77 0.23
CA THR A 50 -16.53 0.62 -0.05
C THR A 50 -17.22 1.10 -1.30
N HIS A 51 -17.69 2.34 -1.26
CA HIS A 51 -18.21 3.07 -2.40
C HIS A 51 -17.25 4.20 -2.76
N ARG A 52 -16.81 4.21 -4.02
CA ARG A 52 -15.94 5.24 -4.60
C ARG A 52 -16.61 5.96 -5.75
N LEU A 53 -16.30 7.24 -5.87
CA LEU A 53 -16.58 8.04 -7.05
C LEU A 53 -15.28 8.18 -7.86
N VAL A 54 -15.32 7.75 -9.12
CA VAL A 54 -14.18 7.82 -10.03
C VAL A 54 -14.45 8.92 -11.05
N SER A 55 -13.51 9.86 -11.17
CA SER A 55 -13.57 10.94 -12.15
C SER A 55 -12.55 10.72 -13.26
N SER A 56 -12.98 10.83 -14.52
CA SER A 56 -12.14 10.56 -15.68
C SER A 56 -12.40 11.53 -16.83
N LYS A 57 -11.38 11.80 -17.65
CA LYS A 57 -11.52 12.54 -18.91
C LYS A 57 -11.83 11.55 -20.02
N TRP A 58 -12.94 11.78 -20.71
CA TRP A 58 -13.37 10.91 -21.79
C TRP A 58 -13.80 11.72 -23.02
N PHE A 59 -13.42 11.25 -24.20
CA PHE A 59 -13.71 11.92 -25.46
C PHE A 59 -14.52 10.99 -26.38
N PHE A 60 -15.72 11.46 -26.74
CA PHE A 60 -16.57 10.86 -27.78
C PHE A 60 -16.14 11.35 -29.17
N PRO A 61 -16.39 10.58 -30.24
CA PRO A 61 -16.34 11.10 -31.60
C PRO A 61 -17.25 12.32 -31.78
N ARG A 62 -16.89 13.26 -32.67
CA ARG A 62 -17.64 14.52 -32.88
C ARG A 62 -19.13 14.31 -33.17
N TRP A 63 -19.47 13.31 -33.97
CA TRP A 63 -20.87 12.99 -34.29
C TRP A 63 -21.66 12.55 -33.05
N ALA A 64 -21.04 11.79 -32.13
CA ALA A 64 -21.69 11.33 -30.91
C ALA A 64 -21.79 12.48 -29.88
N GLN A 65 -20.80 13.38 -29.86
CA GLN A 65 -20.85 14.60 -29.03
C GLN A 65 -22.04 15.51 -29.40
N ALA A 66 -22.39 15.59 -30.68
CA ALA A 66 -23.53 16.40 -31.14
C ALA A 66 -24.88 15.86 -30.62
N LEU A 67 -24.98 14.57 -30.30
CA LEU A 67 -26.21 13.90 -29.86
C LEU A 67 -26.28 13.71 -28.34
N ILE A 68 -25.18 13.24 -27.76
CA ILE A 68 -25.07 12.87 -26.33
C ILE A 68 -24.64 14.09 -25.49
N GLY A 69 -24.10 15.11 -26.14
CA GLY A 69 -23.50 16.27 -25.50
C GLY A 69 -22.00 16.09 -25.24
N THR A 70 -21.40 17.12 -24.64
CA THR A 70 -19.98 17.12 -24.25
C THR A 70 -19.87 17.25 -22.73
N ALA A 71 -19.10 16.36 -22.12
CA ALA A 71 -18.71 16.48 -20.72
C ALA A 71 -17.19 16.51 -20.65
N LYS A 72 -16.64 17.52 -19.97
CA LYS A 72 -15.19 17.62 -19.74
C LYS A 72 -14.70 16.52 -18.79
N ILE A 73 -15.56 16.09 -17.86
CA ILE A 73 -15.30 15.07 -16.84
C ILE A 73 -16.48 14.10 -16.83
N CYS A 74 -16.17 12.81 -16.85
CA CYS A 74 -17.11 11.71 -16.71
C CYS A 74 -16.93 11.07 -15.34
N TYR A 75 -18.05 10.78 -14.69
CA TYR A 75 -18.11 10.16 -13.37
C TYR A 75 -18.58 8.70 -13.49
N ALA A 76 -17.97 7.84 -12.68
CA ALA A 76 -18.39 6.46 -12.48
C ALA A 76 -18.50 6.16 -10.99
N SER A 77 -19.49 5.36 -10.63
CA SER A 77 -19.67 4.81 -9.29
C SER A 77 -19.01 3.45 -9.25
N GLU A 78 -18.06 3.25 -8.34
CA GLU A 78 -17.41 1.96 -8.12
C GLU A 78 -17.74 1.46 -6.71
N LYS A 79 -18.31 0.27 -6.62
CA LYS A 79 -18.57 -0.42 -5.36
C LYS A 79 -17.62 -1.61 -5.26
N SER A 80 -16.85 -1.69 -4.19
CA SER A 80 -15.97 -2.81 -3.95
C SER A 80 -16.31 -3.53 -2.65
N GLU A 81 -16.15 -4.84 -2.68
CA GLU A 81 -16.38 -5.76 -1.58
C GLU A 81 -15.10 -6.59 -1.44
N VAL A 82 -14.50 -6.56 -0.25
CA VAL A 82 -13.31 -7.36 0.08
C VAL A 82 -13.66 -8.29 1.22
N ASN A 83 -13.71 -9.59 0.93
CA ASN A 83 -13.89 -10.63 1.91
C ASN A 83 -12.53 -11.25 2.25
N PRO A 84 -11.96 -10.99 3.44
CA PRO A 84 -10.67 -11.55 3.83
C PRO A 84 -10.74 -13.05 4.13
N ASN A 85 -11.89 -13.57 4.56
CA ASN A 85 -12.05 -14.99 4.87
C ASN A 85 -12.04 -15.85 3.60
N GLU A 86 -12.74 -15.40 2.57
CA GLU A 86 -12.79 -16.06 1.25
C GLU A 86 -11.61 -15.66 0.34
N ARG A 87 -10.78 -14.71 0.78
CA ARG A 87 -9.72 -14.08 -0.03
C ARG A 87 -10.26 -13.65 -1.40
N GLN A 88 -11.35 -12.89 -1.38
CA GLN A 88 -12.00 -12.43 -2.59
C GLN A 88 -12.16 -10.92 -2.56
N MET A 89 -11.79 -10.26 -3.65
CA MET A 89 -12.05 -8.85 -3.87
C MET A 89 -12.86 -8.69 -5.15
N THR A 90 -14.06 -8.14 -5.04
CA THR A 90 -14.96 -7.86 -6.16
C THR A 90 -15.14 -6.34 -6.29
N LEU A 91 -15.02 -5.81 -7.50
CA LEU A 91 -15.31 -4.42 -7.82
C LEU A 91 -16.37 -4.38 -8.91
N LYS A 92 -17.39 -3.55 -8.71
CA LYS A 92 -18.45 -3.29 -9.68
C LYS A 92 -18.45 -1.81 -9.99
N THR A 93 -18.22 -1.47 -11.24
CA THR A 93 -18.13 -0.09 -11.72
C THR A 93 -19.22 0.18 -12.73
N THR A 94 -20.00 1.23 -12.48
CA THR A 94 -21.10 1.68 -13.34
C THR A 94 -20.91 3.15 -13.68
N ASN A 95 -21.02 3.53 -14.95
CA ASN A 95 -20.92 4.95 -15.31
C ASN A 95 -22.16 5.74 -14.85
N LEU A 96 -21.93 6.93 -14.32
CA LEU A 96 -23.00 7.87 -13.93
C LEU A 96 -23.24 8.90 -15.02
N THR A 97 -22.18 9.43 -15.61
CA THR A 97 -22.28 10.37 -16.74
C THR A 97 -22.68 9.61 -18.00
N PHE A 98 -23.62 10.18 -18.76
CA PHE A 98 -24.17 9.60 -20.00
C PHE A 98 -24.90 8.27 -19.86
N CYS A 99 -25.25 7.86 -18.63
CA CYS A 99 -25.94 6.59 -18.33
C CYS A 99 -27.25 6.39 -19.12
N ARG A 100 -27.93 7.49 -19.49
CA ARG A 100 -29.15 7.46 -20.32
C ARG A 100 -28.92 6.91 -21.73
N TYR A 101 -27.74 7.13 -22.29
CA TYR A 101 -27.39 6.71 -23.66
C TYR A 101 -26.46 5.51 -23.68
N ILE A 102 -25.57 5.42 -22.69
CA ILE A 102 -24.52 4.42 -22.62
C ILE A 102 -24.49 3.92 -21.19
N ALA A 103 -24.79 2.64 -20.99
CA ALA A 103 -24.56 1.94 -19.73
C ALA A 103 -23.37 0.99 -19.90
N VAL A 104 -22.36 1.18 -19.07
CA VAL A 104 -21.18 0.33 -18.95
C VAL A 104 -21.15 -0.20 -17.53
N ASP A 105 -21.38 -1.50 -17.41
CA ASP A 105 -21.30 -2.24 -16.16
C ASP A 105 -20.09 -3.15 -16.21
N GLU A 106 -19.07 -2.82 -15.42
CA GLU A 106 -17.83 -3.60 -15.33
C GLU A 106 -17.77 -4.30 -13.98
N THR A 107 -17.52 -5.60 -13.99
CA THR A 107 -17.28 -6.41 -12.81
C THR A 107 -15.89 -7.03 -12.87
N VAL A 108 -15.10 -6.78 -11.83
CA VAL A 108 -13.73 -7.25 -11.69
C VAL A 108 -13.63 -8.10 -10.44
N ARG A 109 -13.12 -9.31 -10.54
CA ARG A 109 -12.95 -10.24 -9.42
C ARG A 109 -11.49 -10.67 -9.32
N TYR A 110 -10.93 -10.54 -8.12
CA TYR A 110 -9.62 -11.03 -7.75
C TYR A 110 -9.78 -12.15 -6.72
N THR A 111 -9.26 -13.33 -7.06
CA THR A 111 -9.25 -14.51 -6.18
C THR A 111 -7.89 -15.19 -6.27
N PRO A 112 -7.43 -15.93 -5.25
CA PRO A 112 -6.30 -16.84 -5.39
C PRO A 112 -6.47 -17.75 -6.60
N HIS A 113 -5.38 -18.06 -7.28
CA HIS A 113 -5.42 -18.97 -8.42
C HIS A 113 -5.72 -20.39 -7.92
N PRO A 114 -6.68 -21.13 -8.54
CA PRO A 114 -7.16 -22.41 -8.03
C PRO A 114 -6.08 -23.49 -7.93
N SER A 115 -5.07 -23.42 -8.79
CA SER A 115 -3.93 -24.36 -8.78
C SER A 115 -2.74 -23.89 -7.95
N ASP A 116 -2.64 -22.59 -7.64
CA ASP A 116 -1.43 -22.00 -7.05
C ASP A 116 -1.79 -20.78 -6.21
N THR A 117 -1.89 -20.97 -4.89
CA THR A 117 -2.29 -19.92 -3.95
C THR A 117 -1.29 -18.74 -3.90
N SER A 118 -0.07 -18.90 -4.43
CA SER A 118 0.90 -17.81 -4.52
C SER A 118 0.58 -16.80 -5.63
N LYS A 119 -0.38 -17.13 -6.51
CA LYS A 119 -0.80 -16.31 -7.64
C LYS A 119 -2.24 -15.83 -7.47
N THR A 120 -2.57 -14.75 -8.15
CA THR A 120 -3.92 -14.18 -8.13
C THR A 120 -4.54 -14.25 -9.51
N LEU A 121 -5.72 -14.85 -9.60
CA LEU A 121 -6.56 -14.85 -10.79
C LEU A 121 -7.44 -13.61 -10.80
N LEU A 122 -7.32 -12.84 -11.88
CA LEU A 122 -8.18 -11.72 -12.22
C LEU A 122 -9.18 -12.19 -13.29
N LYS A 123 -10.47 -12.06 -12.98
CA LYS A 123 -11.56 -12.18 -13.95
C LYS A 123 -12.25 -10.83 -14.12
N GLN A 124 -12.37 -10.40 -15.36
CA GLN A 124 -12.91 -9.09 -15.71
C GLN A 124 -14.03 -9.28 -16.72
N GLU A 125 -15.19 -8.72 -16.43
CA GLU A 125 -16.40 -8.82 -17.26
C GLU A 125 -16.94 -7.40 -17.45
N ALA A 126 -17.29 -7.03 -18.67
CA ALA A 126 -17.88 -5.74 -18.96
C ALA A 126 -19.08 -5.91 -19.89
N VAL A 127 -20.18 -5.29 -19.53
CA VAL A 127 -21.39 -5.24 -20.35
C VAL A 127 -21.58 -3.81 -20.81
N VAL A 128 -21.65 -3.63 -22.13
CA VAL A 128 -21.86 -2.33 -22.77
C VAL A 128 -23.21 -2.34 -23.46
N THR A 129 -24.06 -1.40 -23.07
CA THR A 129 -25.38 -1.18 -23.65
C THR A 129 -25.46 0.24 -24.17
N VAL A 130 -25.78 0.40 -25.46
CA VAL A 130 -25.97 1.72 -26.09
C VAL A 130 -27.41 1.85 -26.55
N GLN A 131 -28.07 2.95 -26.19
CA GLN A 131 -29.46 3.25 -26.53
C GLN A 131 -29.64 4.72 -26.92
N GLY A 132 -30.62 4.98 -27.79
CA GLY A 132 -31.00 6.35 -28.16
C GLY A 132 -29.97 7.08 -29.05
N VAL A 133 -29.04 6.35 -29.68
CA VAL A 133 -28.03 6.91 -30.60
C VAL A 133 -28.03 6.09 -31.91
N PRO A 134 -27.99 6.72 -33.10
CA PRO A 134 -27.73 6.03 -34.35
C PRO A 134 -26.35 5.37 -34.32
N LEU A 135 -26.16 4.31 -35.11
CA LEU A 135 -24.91 3.52 -35.15
C LEU A 135 -24.57 2.89 -33.78
N SER A 136 -25.57 2.45 -33.02
CA SER A 136 -25.40 1.83 -31.70
C SER A 136 -24.37 0.69 -31.71
N SER A 137 -24.40 -0.20 -32.71
CA SER A 137 -23.42 -1.29 -32.82
C SER A 137 -21.98 -0.77 -32.96
N TYR A 138 -21.76 0.28 -33.76
CA TYR A 138 -20.43 0.87 -33.94
C TYR A 138 -19.94 1.54 -32.65
N MET A 139 -20.83 2.19 -31.90
CA MET A 139 -20.48 2.71 -30.59
C MET A 139 -20.16 1.61 -29.59
N GLU A 140 -20.97 0.54 -29.54
CA GLU A 140 -20.70 -0.62 -28.69
C GLU A 140 -19.32 -1.22 -29.00
N ASP A 141 -18.95 -1.31 -30.28
CA ASP A 141 -17.62 -1.74 -30.72
C ASP A 141 -16.50 -0.80 -30.24
N LEU A 142 -16.66 0.51 -30.44
CA LEU A 142 -15.68 1.51 -29.98
C LEU A 142 -15.47 1.47 -28.47
N LEU A 143 -16.57 1.34 -27.71
CA LEU A 143 -16.53 1.25 -26.25
C LEU A 143 -15.87 -0.05 -25.79
N THR A 144 -16.24 -1.18 -26.38
CA THR A 144 -15.66 -2.48 -26.08
C THR A 144 -14.16 -2.52 -26.35
N ASN A 145 -13.73 -1.95 -27.48
CA ASN A 145 -12.30 -1.83 -27.80
C ASN A 145 -11.55 -0.95 -26.79
N LYS A 146 -12.14 0.16 -26.35
CA LYS A 146 -11.56 0.99 -25.28
C LYS A 146 -11.45 0.23 -23.96
N ILE A 147 -12.46 -0.57 -23.58
CA ILE A 147 -12.45 -1.38 -22.35
C ILE A 147 -11.31 -2.40 -22.43
N SER A 148 -11.17 -3.11 -23.55
CA SER A 148 -10.07 -4.05 -23.77
C SER A 148 -8.69 -3.40 -23.60
N LEU A 149 -8.48 -2.23 -24.22
CA LEU A 149 -7.24 -1.46 -24.05
C LEU A 149 -7.01 -0.99 -22.61
N ASN A 150 -8.08 -0.56 -21.94
CA ASN A 150 -8.03 -0.12 -20.53
C ASN A 150 -7.74 -1.29 -19.57
N ALA A 151 -8.20 -2.50 -19.88
CA ALA A 151 -7.88 -3.68 -19.10
C ALA A 151 -6.38 -4.00 -19.17
N GLY A 152 -5.76 -3.90 -20.35
CA GLY A 152 -4.31 -4.04 -20.51
C GLY A 152 -3.54 -3.01 -19.67
N LYS A 153 -3.94 -1.73 -19.74
CA LYS A 153 -3.38 -0.66 -18.90
C LYS A 153 -3.60 -0.91 -17.41
N GLY A 154 -4.76 -1.46 -17.05
CA GLY A 154 -5.10 -1.80 -15.67
C GLY A 154 -4.16 -2.83 -15.06
N ARG A 155 -3.76 -3.86 -15.83
CA ARG A 155 -2.79 -4.87 -15.40
C ARG A 155 -1.41 -4.25 -15.17
N GLN A 156 -0.93 -3.46 -16.12
CA GLN A 156 0.36 -2.77 -16.01
C GLN A 156 0.39 -1.79 -14.84
N ALA A 157 -0.73 -1.10 -14.58
CA ALA A 157 -0.84 -0.20 -13.43
C ALA A 157 -0.74 -0.96 -12.10
N ILE A 158 -1.37 -2.13 -11.99
CA ILE A 158 -1.28 -2.96 -10.77
C ILE A 158 0.15 -3.42 -10.55
N GLU A 159 0.82 -3.96 -11.56
CA GLU A 159 2.24 -4.37 -11.47
C GLU A 159 3.15 -3.21 -11.04
N TRP A 160 2.91 -2.02 -11.60
CA TRP A 160 3.64 -0.82 -11.21
C TRP A 160 3.41 -0.44 -9.73
N VAL A 161 2.17 -0.52 -9.26
CA VAL A 161 1.85 -0.25 -7.85
C VAL A 161 2.44 -1.32 -6.92
N ILE A 162 2.45 -2.59 -7.33
CA ILE A 162 3.11 -3.66 -6.56
C ILE A 162 4.60 -3.35 -6.38
N GLY A 163 5.30 -3.00 -7.46
CA GLY A 163 6.71 -2.60 -7.37
C GLY A 163 6.94 -1.41 -6.44
N LYS A 164 5.99 -0.46 -6.39
CA LYS A 164 6.03 0.66 -5.44
C LYS A 164 5.84 0.20 -4.00
N ILE A 165 4.86 -0.68 -3.74
CA ILE A 165 4.62 -1.25 -2.41
C ILE A 165 5.89 -1.99 -1.93
N ASP A 166 6.52 -2.79 -2.79
CA ASP A 166 7.74 -3.51 -2.45
C ASP A 166 8.89 -2.56 -2.09
N SER A 167 9.02 -1.44 -2.81
CA SER A 167 10.02 -0.42 -2.47
C SER A 167 9.76 0.25 -1.12
N GLU A 168 8.49 0.58 -0.82
CA GLU A 168 8.09 1.16 0.47
C GLU A 168 8.39 0.20 1.63
N ILE A 169 8.12 -1.10 1.45
CA ILE A 169 8.41 -2.13 2.46
C ILE A 169 9.91 -2.24 2.70
N LYS A 170 10.74 -2.23 1.65
CA LYS A 170 12.21 -2.27 1.77
C LYS A 170 12.76 -1.05 2.49
N GLU A 171 12.25 0.14 2.18
CA GLU A 171 12.64 1.39 2.83
C GLU A 171 12.28 1.37 4.32
N LEU A 172 11.06 0.94 4.66
CA LEU A 172 10.61 0.77 6.05
C LEU A 172 11.51 -0.22 6.81
N ALA A 173 11.80 -1.38 6.22
CA ALA A 173 12.70 -2.37 6.83
C ALA A 173 14.10 -1.80 7.07
N SER A 174 14.66 -1.07 6.08
CA SER A 174 15.98 -0.45 6.21
C SER A 174 16.02 0.62 7.31
N THR A 175 14.93 1.36 7.48
CA THR A 175 14.81 2.41 8.50
C THR A 175 14.69 1.81 9.90
N ALA A 176 13.92 0.72 10.04
CA ALA A 176 13.82 -0.02 11.29
C ALA A 176 15.15 -0.65 11.73
N CYS A 177 15.92 -1.22 10.79
CA CYS A 177 17.26 -1.75 11.09
C CYS A 177 18.20 -0.65 11.59
N LYS A 178 18.28 0.49 10.87
CA LYS A 178 19.11 1.63 11.28
C LYS A 178 18.74 2.15 12.67
N SER A 179 17.45 2.29 12.96
CA SER A 179 16.98 2.74 14.28
C SER A 179 17.36 1.75 15.39
N THR A 180 17.28 0.45 15.11
CA THR A 180 17.67 -0.60 16.07
C THR A 180 19.18 -0.59 16.30
N ASP A 181 19.98 -0.43 15.25
CA ASP A 181 21.44 -0.31 15.34
C ASP A 181 21.87 0.92 16.13
N GLU A 182 21.20 2.06 15.91
CA GLU A 182 21.42 3.29 16.68
C GLU A 182 21.11 3.08 18.17
N LEU A 183 19.96 2.47 18.50
CA LEU A 183 19.60 2.14 19.88
C LEU A 183 20.60 1.17 20.53
N LEU A 184 21.03 0.14 19.80
CA LEU A 184 22.05 -0.81 20.26
C LEU A 184 23.39 -0.12 20.51
N SER A 185 23.79 0.80 19.63
CA SER A 185 25.04 1.55 19.78
C SER A 185 25.01 2.48 20.99
N HIS A 186 23.89 3.18 21.22
CA HIS A 186 23.69 4.00 22.40
C HIS A 186 23.72 3.17 23.68
N THR A 187 23.06 2.01 23.68
CA THR A 187 23.03 1.10 24.84
C THR A 187 24.43 0.57 25.16
N LYS A 188 25.21 0.16 24.14
CA LYS A 188 26.60 -0.27 24.32
C LYS A 188 27.47 0.84 24.90
N LYS A 189 27.39 2.05 24.35
CA LYS A 189 28.17 3.19 24.83
C LYS A 189 27.82 3.53 26.28
N SER A 190 26.54 3.55 26.65
CA SER A 190 26.13 3.76 28.03
C SER A 190 26.63 2.67 28.99
N LEU A 191 26.67 1.40 28.56
CA LEU A 191 27.24 0.32 29.36
C LEU A 191 28.76 0.46 29.53
N ASP A 192 29.47 0.87 28.49
CA ASP A 192 30.92 1.13 28.55
C ASP A 192 31.23 2.31 29.48
N ASP A 193 30.41 3.37 29.44
CA ASP A 193 30.51 4.52 30.34
C ASP A 193 30.26 4.11 31.80
N ILE A 194 29.24 3.27 32.07
CA ILE A 194 28.98 2.73 33.41
C ILE A 194 30.16 1.87 33.89
N THR A 195 30.66 0.99 33.03
CA THR A 195 31.78 0.08 33.35
C THR A 195 33.05 0.85 33.67
N SER A 196 33.37 1.87 32.86
CA SER A 196 34.55 2.72 33.07
C SER A 196 34.42 3.57 34.33
N THR A 197 33.22 4.08 34.63
CA THR A 197 32.93 4.81 35.87
C THR A 197 33.10 3.91 37.10
N ALA A 198 32.55 2.70 37.07
CA ALA A 198 32.69 1.73 38.16
C ALA A 198 34.15 1.34 38.42
N ARG A 199 34.97 1.16 37.36
CA ARG A 199 36.41 0.91 37.49
C ARG A 199 37.12 2.08 38.19
N ARG A 200 36.90 3.32 37.74
CA ARG A 200 37.50 4.51 38.37
C ARG A 200 37.13 4.62 39.85
N SER A 201 35.86 4.39 40.20
CA SER A 201 35.43 4.42 41.59
C SER A 201 36.10 3.34 42.45
N MET A 202 36.32 2.13 41.92
CA MET A 202 37.07 1.09 42.64
C MET A 202 38.55 1.46 42.83
N ASP A 203 39.19 2.04 41.82
CA ASP A 203 40.59 2.48 41.91
C ASP A 203 40.75 3.61 42.94
N ASP A 204 39.80 4.54 43.00
CA ASP A 204 39.76 5.62 44.01
C ASP A 204 39.56 5.06 45.43
N ILE A 205 38.67 4.08 45.62
CA ILE A 205 38.48 3.42 46.92
C ILE A 205 39.76 2.68 47.33
N SER A 206 40.36 1.93 46.41
CA SER A 206 41.61 1.19 46.64
C SER A 206 42.77 2.11 47.02
N SER A 207 42.94 3.23 46.31
CA SER A 207 43.99 4.19 46.60
C SER A 207 43.78 4.93 47.93
N LYS A 208 42.53 5.28 48.28
CA LYS A 208 42.20 5.84 49.60
C LYS A 208 42.43 4.85 50.73
N ALA A 209 42.06 3.58 50.54
CA ALA A 209 42.30 2.52 51.52
C ALA A 209 43.80 2.32 51.77
N LYS A 210 44.63 2.27 50.70
CA LYS A 210 46.09 2.20 50.82
C LYS A 210 46.68 3.37 51.60
N ARG A 211 46.27 4.60 51.28
CA ARG A 211 46.72 5.78 52.03
C ARG A 211 46.35 5.71 53.52
N SER A 212 45.13 5.28 53.83
CA SER A 212 44.70 5.13 55.23
C SER A 212 45.52 4.08 55.99
N LEU A 213 45.91 2.98 55.34
CA LEU A 213 46.77 1.96 55.93
C LEU A 213 48.19 2.51 56.16
N ASP A 214 48.77 3.21 55.18
CA ASP A 214 50.08 3.85 55.31
C ASP A 214 50.11 4.87 56.45
N ASP A 215 49.03 5.65 56.61
CA ASP A 215 48.90 6.62 57.70
C ASP A 215 48.82 5.91 59.06
N ILE A 216 48.03 4.83 59.18
CA ILE A 216 47.97 4.00 60.40
C ILE A 216 49.35 3.41 60.75
N GLU A 217 50.10 2.95 59.75
CA GLU A 217 51.43 2.38 59.94
C GLU A 217 52.46 3.43 60.40
N LYS A 218 52.36 4.66 59.89
CA LYS A 218 53.18 5.79 60.37
C LYS A 218 52.84 6.17 61.80
N PHE A 219 51.55 6.22 62.17
CA PHE A 219 51.11 6.49 63.54
C PHE A 219 51.61 5.42 64.52
N THR A 220 51.58 4.13 64.15
CA THR A 220 52.09 3.05 65.00
C THR A 220 53.61 3.09 65.16
N LYS A 221 54.36 3.40 64.09
CA LYS A 221 55.83 3.61 64.17
C LYS A 221 56.22 4.82 65.01
N ALA A 222 55.47 5.93 64.92
CA ALA A 222 55.70 7.12 65.73
C ALA A 222 55.47 6.87 67.23
N ASN A 223 54.42 6.09 67.59
CA ASN A 223 54.16 5.69 68.96
C ASN A 223 55.19 4.69 69.53
N ALA A 224 55.79 3.85 68.67
CA ALA A 224 56.84 2.91 69.09
C ALA A 224 58.16 3.63 69.46
N ASN A 225 58.51 4.71 68.76
CA ASN A 225 59.72 5.50 69.02
C ASN A 225 59.62 6.42 70.25
N GLN A 226 58.43 6.65 70.82
CA GLN A 226 58.24 7.43 72.05
C GLN A 226 58.30 6.58 73.34
N ARG A 227 58.48 5.25 73.22
CA ARG A 227 58.51 4.31 74.36
C ARG A 227 59.86 3.63 74.57
N SER A 228 60.93 4.09 73.92
CA SER A 228 62.30 3.61 74.17
C SER A 228 63.14 4.64 74.91
#